data_AF-A0AAQ4FE04-F1
#
_entry.id   AF-A0AAQ4FE04-F1
#
_cell.length_a   1.000
_cell.length_b   1.000
_cell.length_c   1.000
_cell.angle_alpha   90.00
_cell.angle_beta   90.00
_cell.angle_gamma   90.00
#
_symmetry.space_group_name_H-M   'P 1'
#
loop_
_entity.id
_entity.type
_entity.pdbx_description
1 polymer ?
#
loop_
_entity_poly.entity_id
_entity_poly.type
_entity_poly.pdbx_seq_one_letter_code
_entity_poly.pdbx_strand_id
1 'polypeptide(L)'
;MVFRALRLVSGTLMVSGLLYQATGTLVSFLKHPTVVDVLIESTQTLRFPGISVCVTNWIEKDKLCGRYPMFCNLTADKFPALRRVLDQDGNLGEIALDATDVIQTTIEDPTLYYYKFILEDKYAPNPATCEHPALCTVPCSH
;
A
#
# COMPACT_ATOMS: atom_id res chain seq x y z
N MET A 1 -26.77 41.46 -59.69
CA MET A 1 -26.74 40.04 -59.26
C MET A 1 -25.69 39.75 -58.18
N VAL A 2 -24.50 40.37 -58.24
CA VAL A 2 -23.37 40.18 -57.29
C VAL A 2 -23.75 40.28 -55.80
N PHE A 3 -24.54 41.27 -55.41
CA PHE A 3 -24.95 41.46 -54.01
C PHE A 3 -25.80 40.31 -53.43
N ARG A 4 -26.62 39.65 -54.26
CA ARG A 4 -27.42 38.50 -53.82
C ARG A 4 -26.55 37.26 -53.64
N ALA A 5 -25.59 37.05 -54.54
CA ALA A 5 -24.62 35.96 -54.44
C ALA A 5 -23.75 36.10 -53.18
N LEU A 6 -23.26 37.31 -52.88
CA LEU A 6 -22.45 37.57 -51.69
C LEU A 6 -23.20 37.26 -50.38
N ARG A 7 -24.49 37.63 -50.31
CA ARG A 7 -25.33 37.32 -49.13
C ARG A 7 -25.54 35.83 -48.95
N LEU A 8 -25.74 35.08 -50.04
CA LEU A 8 -25.86 33.62 -49.98
C LEU A 8 -24.56 32.98 -49.50
N VAL A 9 -23.41 33.40 -50.04
CA VAL A 9 -22.09 32.88 -49.65
C VAL A 9 -21.78 33.19 -48.18
N SER A 10 -22.05 34.41 -47.72
CA SER A 10 -21.86 34.77 -46.31
C SER A 10 -22.79 33.97 -45.39
N GLY A 11 -24.03 33.73 -45.82
CA GLY A 11 -24.99 32.94 -45.07
C GLY A 11 -24.55 31.48 -44.93
N THR A 12 -24.10 30.86 -46.03
CA THR A 12 -23.60 29.47 -45.99
C THR A 12 -22.36 29.33 -45.13
N LEU A 13 -21.47 30.33 -45.14
CA LEU A 13 -20.27 30.36 -44.30
C LEU A 13 -20.58 30.49 -42.80
N MET A 14 -21.62 31.27 -42.45
CA MET A 14 -22.09 31.36 -41.06
C MET A 14 -22.71 30.05 -40.58
N VAL A 15 -23.55 29.42 -41.43
CA VAL A 15 -24.18 28.14 -41.08
C VAL A 15 -23.14 27.02 -40.92
N SER A 16 -22.13 26.95 -41.79
CA SER A 16 -21.07 25.96 -41.67
C SER A 16 -20.22 26.18 -40.40
N GLY A 17 -19.92 27.43 -40.05
CA GLY A 17 -19.24 27.77 -38.80
C GLY A 17 -20.03 27.32 -37.55
N LEU A 18 -21.35 27.51 -37.56
CA LEU A 18 -22.22 27.10 -36.47
C LEU A 18 -22.28 25.57 -36.33
N LEU A 19 -22.40 24.84 -37.45
CA LEU A 19 -22.38 23.38 -37.45
C LEU A 19 -21.04 22.82 -36.95
N TYR A 20 -19.92 23.46 -37.31
CA TYR A 20 -18.60 23.08 -36.83
C TYR A 20 -18.48 23.21 -35.30
N GLN A 21 -18.91 24.35 -34.73
CA GLN A 21 -18.90 24.55 -33.28
C GLN A 21 -19.86 23.62 -32.54
N ALA A 22 -21.06 23.39 -33.09
CA ALA A 22 -22.04 22.47 -32.51
C ALA A 22 -21.53 21.03 -32.49
N THR A 23 -20.84 20.59 -33.54
CA THR A 23 -20.24 19.25 -33.59
C THR A 23 -19.11 19.11 -32.57
N GLY A 24 -18.25 20.13 -32.43
CA GLY A 24 -17.16 20.10 -31.45
C GLY A 24 -17.63 20.05 -30.00
N THR A 25 -18.69 20.79 -29.68
CA THR A 25 -19.32 20.75 -28.35
C THR A 25 -20.02 19.43 -28.09
N LEU A 26 -20.74 18.88 -29.08
CA LEU A 26 -21.37 17.57 -28.97
C LEU A 26 -20.35 16.45 -28.76
N VAL A 27 -19.24 16.44 -29.50
CA VAL A 27 -18.14 15.47 -29.31
C VAL A 27 -17.54 15.61 -27.91
N SER A 28 -17.35 16.84 -27.43
CA SER A 28 -16.83 17.09 -26.07
C SER A 28 -17.80 16.62 -24.99
N PHE A 29 -19.10 16.79 -25.21
CA PHE A 29 -20.15 16.29 -24.30
C PHE A 29 -20.19 14.76 -24.28
N LEU A 30 -20.14 14.11 -25.45
CA LEU A 30 -20.15 12.65 -25.59
C LEU A 30 -18.88 11.99 -25.03
N LYS A 31 -17.79 12.74 -24.86
CA LYS A 31 -16.58 12.26 -24.17
C LYS A 31 -16.73 12.16 -22.65
N HIS A 32 -17.86 12.60 -22.09
CA HIS A 32 -18.17 12.56 -20.65
C HIS A 32 -16.98 13.01 -19.79
N PRO A 33 -16.44 14.23 -19.99
CA PRO A 33 -15.34 14.70 -19.17
C PRO A 33 -15.83 14.81 -17.73
N THR A 34 -15.25 14.01 -16.84
CA THR A 34 -15.52 14.09 -15.41
C THR A 34 -14.64 15.19 -14.83
N VAL A 35 -15.26 16.25 -14.31
CA VAL A 35 -14.57 17.23 -13.48
C VAL A 35 -14.54 16.63 -12.07
N VAL A 36 -13.35 16.22 -11.62
CA VAL A 36 -13.15 15.81 -10.23
C VAL A 36 -12.81 17.07 -9.44
N ASP A 37 -13.78 17.57 -8.68
CA ASP A 37 -13.52 18.66 -7.74
C ASP A 37 -12.88 18.08 -6.48
N VAL A 38 -11.60 18.38 -6.27
CA VAL A 38 -10.86 17.93 -5.09
C VAL A 38 -11.02 19.00 -4.01
N LEU A 39 -12.15 18.94 -3.31
CA LEU A 39 -12.35 19.75 -2.13
C LEU A 39 -11.62 19.11 -0.93
N ILE A 40 -10.58 19.78 -0.45
CA ILE A 40 -9.91 19.41 0.79
C ILE A 40 -10.75 19.99 1.94
N GLU A 41 -11.78 19.26 2.35
CA GLU A 41 -12.49 19.60 3.58
C GLU A 41 -11.56 19.32 4.78
N SER A 42 -11.21 20.37 5.51
CA SER A 42 -10.57 20.25 6.83
C SER A 42 -11.55 19.56 7.76
N THR A 43 -11.43 18.24 7.84
CA THR A 43 -12.36 17.39 8.57
C THR A 43 -11.97 17.39 10.04
N GLN A 44 -12.81 17.99 10.88
CA GLN A 44 -12.66 17.99 12.34
C GLN A 44 -12.77 16.57 12.94
N THR A 45 -13.12 15.56 12.13
CA THR A 45 -13.15 14.14 12.51
C THR A 45 -12.80 13.26 11.29
N LEU A 46 -11.53 13.15 10.92
CA LEU A 46 -11.11 12.10 9.98
C LEU A 46 -11.36 10.73 10.64
N ARG A 47 -12.03 9.82 9.93
CA ARG A 47 -12.05 8.41 10.34
C ARG A 47 -10.61 7.88 10.28
N PHE A 48 -10.16 7.28 11.36
CA PHE A 48 -8.86 6.64 11.40
C PHE A 48 -8.80 5.53 10.34
N PRO A 49 -7.76 5.50 9.48
CA PRO A 49 -7.59 4.40 8.54
C PRO A 49 -7.30 3.11 9.31
N GLY A 50 -7.70 1.97 8.74
CA GLY A 50 -7.25 0.67 9.23
C GLY A 50 -5.74 0.55 9.01
N ILE A 51 -4.99 0.34 10.10
CA ILE A 51 -3.55 0.08 10.03
C ILE A 51 -3.35 -1.42 10.19
N SER A 52 -2.69 -2.05 9.21
CA SER A 52 -2.24 -3.43 9.29
C SER A 52 -0.71 -3.46 9.42
N VAL A 53 -0.20 -4.10 10.48
CA VAL A 53 1.23 -4.25 10.72
C VAL A 53 1.60 -5.72 10.58
N CYS A 54 2.58 -6.01 9.73
CA CYS A 54 3.22 -7.33 9.69
C CYS A 54 4.48 -7.30 10.56
N VAL A 55 4.63 -8.27 11.47
CA VAL A 55 5.92 -8.51 12.12
C VAL A 55 6.79 -9.32 11.18
N THR A 56 7.94 -8.77 10.77
CA THR A 56 8.87 -9.44 9.84
C THR A 56 9.63 -10.59 10.48
N ASN A 57 9.71 -10.62 11.81
CA ASN A 57 10.33 -11.69 12.59
C ASN A 57 9.27 -12.36 13.48
N TRP A 58 8.47 -13.25 12.90
CA TRP A 58 7.40 -13.95 13.60
C TRP A 58 7.83 -15.30 14.19
N ILE A 59 9.06 -15.77 13.90
CA ILE A 59 9.54 -17.09 14.34
C ILE A 59 10.29 -16.95 15.67
N GLU A 60 9.80 -17.64 16.69
CA GLU A 60 10.48 -17.71 17.99
C GLU A 60 11.62 -18.72 17.93
N LYS A 61 12.85 -18.26 18.20
CA LYS A 61 14.06 -19.10 18.09
C LYS A 61 14.02 -20.32 18.99
N ASP A 62 13.54 -20.19 20.22
CA ASP A 62 13.51 -21.29 21.18
C ASP A 62 12.55 -22.41 20.74
N LYS A 63 11.36 -22.02 20.25
CA LYS A 63 10.38 -22.95 19.68
C LYS A 63 10.89 -23.59 18.39
N LEU A 64 11.55 -22.80 17.53
CA LEU A 64 12.20 -23.31 16.32
C LEU A 64 13.29 -24.32 16.65
N CYS A 65 14.18 -24.03 17.61
CA CYS A 65 15.25 -24.94 18.03
C CYS A 65 14.70 -26.22 18.66
N GLY A 66 13.58 -26.13 19.40
CA GLY A 66 12.92 -27.29 19.99
C GLY A 66 12.36 -28.26 18.95
N ARG A 67 11.71 -27.73 17.91
CA ARG A 67 11.10 -28.55 16.83
C ARG A 67 12.11 -28.95 15.75
N TYR A 68 13.06 -28.08 15.46
CA TYR A 68 14.04 -28.22 14.38
C TYR A 68 15.47 -27.92 14.85
N PRO A 69 16.11 -28.86 15.57
CA PRO A 69 17.45 -28.64 16.13
C PRO A 69 18.52 -28.36 15.06
N MET A 70 18.33 -28.87 13.84
CA MET A 70 19.21 -28.61 12.67
C MET A 70 19.30 -27.14 12.24
N PHE A 71 18.27 -26.35 12.57
CA PHE A 71 18.17 -24.92 12.24
C PHE A 71 18.42 -24.01 13.44
N CYS A 72 18.92 -24.52 14.57
CA CYS A 72 19.13 -23.66 15.75
C CYS A 72 20.25 -22.63 15.53
N ASN A 73 21.33 -23.04 14.85
CA ASN A 73 22.35 -22.12 14.34
C ASN A 73 22.01 -21.74 12.89
N LEU A 74 21.20 -20.69 12.77
CA LEU A 74 20.79 -20.08 11.50
C LEU A 74 21.98 -19.35 10.85
N THR A 75 22.50 -19.95 9.81
CA THR A 75 23.49 -19.35 8.90
C THR A 75 22.84 -19.12 7.53
N ALA A 76 23.38 -18.17 6.75
CA ALA A 76 22.74 -17.71 5.52
C ALA A 76 22.49 -18.83 4.48
N ASP A 77 23.32 -19.86 4.49
CA ASP A 77 23.23 -21.06 3.65
C ASP A 77 22.05 -21.98 4.00
N LYS A 78 21.52 -21.91 5.22
CA LYS A 78 20.43 -22.78 5.69
C LYS A 78 19.03 -22.21 5.43
N PHE A 79 18.91 -20.94 5.05
CA PHE A 79 17.62 -20.30 4.77
C PHE A 79 16.79 -21.00 3.70
N PRO A 80 17.35 -21.43 2.55
CA PRO A 80 16.56 -22.11 1.52
C PRO A 80 15.99 -23.44 2.02
N ALA A 81 16.75 -24.16 2.86
CA ALA A 81 16.31 -25.42 3.45
C ALA A 81 15.23 -25.19 4.51
N LEU A 82 15.41 -24.20 5.39
CA LEU A 82 14.40 -23.82 6.38
C LEU A 82 13.10 -23.39 5.69
N ARG A 83 13.17 -22.56 4.65
CA ARG A 83 11.98 -22.10 3.91
C ARG A 83 11.17 -23.26 3.34
N ARG A 84 11.83 -24.26 2.75
CA ARG A 84 11.14 -25.47 2.25
C ARG A 84 10.43 -26.25 3.35
N VAL A 85 11.05 -26.36 4.52
CA VAL A 85 10.44 -27.04 5.68
C VAL A 85 9.24 -26.25 6.18
N LEU A 86 9.35 -24.93 6.29
CA LEU A 86 8.23 -24.06 6.69
C LEU A 86 7.07 -24.10 5.68
N ASP A 87 7.36 -24.15 4.39
CA ASP A 87 6.34 -24.25 3.33
C ASP A 87 5.62 -25.62 3.35
N GLN A 88 6.28 -26.67 3.88
CA GLN A 88 5.75 -28.05 3.91
C GLN A 88 5.01 -28.40 5.20
N ASP A 89 5.47 -27.89 6.35
CA ASP A 89 5.04 -28.39 7.67
C ASP A 89 3.66 -27.87 8.10
N GLY A 90 3.10 -26.87 7.40
CA GLY A 90 1.70 -26.43 7.48
C GLY A 90 1.21 -25.85 8.81
N ASN A 91 1.88 -26.13 9.93
CA ASN A 91 1.53 -25.71 11.27
C ASN A 91 2.63 -24.81 11.85
N LEU A 92 2.72 -23.61 11.28
CA LEU A 92 3.68 -22.59 11.66
C LEU A 92 3.32 -21.91 13.00
N GLY A 93 2.10 -22.09 13.49
CA GLY A 93 1.63 -21.50 14.74
C GLY A 93 2.39 -21.98 15.99
N GLU A 94 2.93 -23.20 15.97
CA GLU A 94 3.69 -23.75 17.10
C GLU A 94 5.11 -23.20 17.24
N ILE A 95 5.64 -22.58 16.19
CA ILE A 95 6.96 -21.91 16.20
C ILE A 95 6.83 -20.40 16.07
N ALA A 96 5.60 -19.90 15.90
CA ALA A 96 5.30 -18.49 15.88
C ALA A 96 5.45 -17.89 17.29
N LEU A 97 5.83 -16.62 17.31
CA LEU A 97 5.69 -15.76 18.48
C LEU A 97 4.24 -15.74 18.94
N ASP A 98 4.05 -15.64 20.26
CA ASP A 98 2.71 -15.48 20.80
C ASP A 98 2.17 -14.10 20.39
N ALA A 99 0.91 -14.07 19.97
CA ALA A 99 0.24 -12.84 19.58
C ALA A 99 0.11 -11.87 20.77
N THR A 100 0.18 -12.35 22.01
CA THR A 100 0.14 -11.50 23.21
C THR A 100 1.43 -10.74 23.46
N ASP A 101 2.57 -11.25 22.98
CA ASP A 101 3.88 -10.58 23.10
C ASP A 101 4.10 -9.57 21.97
N VAL A 102 3.20 -9.58 20.98
CA VAL A 102 3.20 -8.74 19.81
C VAL A 102 2.02 -7.77 19.94
N ILE A 103 2.32 -6.55 20.38
CA ILE A 103 1.50 -5.31 20.27
C ILE A 103 0.97 -4.77 21.60
N GLN A 104 1.69 -3.77 22.14
CA GLN A 104 1.05 -2.63 22.78
C GLN A 104 1.08 -1.44 21.81
N THR A 105 -0.09 -0.99 21.36
CA THR A 105 -0.25 0.26 20.60
C THR A 105 -0.75 1.33 21.55
N THR A 106 0.12 2.25 21.95
CA THR A 106 -0.27 3.43 22.73
C THR A 106 -0.28 4.66 21.84
N ILE A 107 -1.41 5.37 21.85
CA ILE A 107 -1.52 6.72 21.28
C ILE A 107 -0.91 7.66 22.32
N GLU A 108 0.35 8.06 22.14
CA GLU A 108 1.03 8.98 23.06
C GLU A 108 0.41 10.40 23.00
N ASP A 109 -0.12 10.82 21.84
CA ASP A 109 -0.73 12.14 21.68
C ASP A 109 -1.76 12.19 20.53
N PRO A 110 -3.03 12.54 20.76
CA PRO A 110 -4.04 12.67 19.70
C PRO A 110 -3.81 13.87 18.76
N THR A 111 -2.91 14.79 19.11
CA THR A 111 -2.60 15.98 18.29
C THR A 111 -1.42 15.78 17.33
N LEU A 112 -0.60 14.76 17.59
CA LEU A 112 0.56 14.39 16.81
C LEU A 112 0.34 12.98 16.26
N TYR A 113 0.03 12.86 14.97
CA TYR A 113 -0.21 11.59 14.27
C TYR A 113 1.07 10.75 14.13
N TYR A 114 1.71 10.33 15.21
CA TYR A 114 2.80 9.34 15.16
C TYR A 114 2.45 8.11 16.00
N TYR A 115 2.78 6.96 15.44
CA TYR A 115 2.64 5.66 16.10
C TYR A 115 4.01 5.23 16.58
N LYS A 116 4.12 4.91 17.87
CA LYS A 116 5.32 4.31 18.45
C LYS A 116 5.02 2.84 18.73
N PHE A 117 5.64 1.97 17.96
CA PHE A 117 5.61 0.53 18.19
C PHE A 117 6.74 0.20 19.16
N ILE A 118 6.39 -0.27 20.36
CA ILE A 118 7.36 -0.78 21.32
C ILE A 118 7.21 -2.30 21.30
N LEU A 119 8.19 -2.98 20.70
CA LEU A 119 8.36 -4.41 20.92
C LEU A 119 8.93 -4.58 22.33
N GLU A 120 8.37 -5.46 23.15
CA GLU A 120 8.97 -5.76 24.45
C GLU A 120 10.42 -6.23 24.23
N ASP A 121 11.35 -5.68 25.01
CA ASP A 121 12.81 -5.89 24.89
C ASP A 121 13.27 -7.36 24.94
N LYS A 122 12.37 -8.30 25.25
CA LYS A 122 12.65 -9.75 25.21
C LYS A 122 13.09 -10.24 23.83
N TYR A 123 12.69 -9.54 22.75
CA TYR A 123 12.98 -9.95 21.38
C TYR A 123 13.74 -8.90 20.56
N ALA A 124 14.16 -7.79 21.19
CA ALA A 124 15.00 -6.81 20.53
C ALA A 124 16.36 -7.45 20.20
N PRO A 125 16.76 -7.56 18.91
CA PRO A 125 18.09 -8.01 18.60
C PRO A 125 19.08 -7.01 19.19
N ASN A 126 20.05 -7.50 19.97
CA ASN A 126 21.18 -6.70 20.39
C ASN A 126 21.73 -5.97 19.14
N PRO A 127 21.86 -4.62 19.15
CA PRO A 127 22.26 -3.88 17.96
C PRO A 127 23.66 -4.28 17.44
N ALA A 128 24.42 -5.03 18.22
CA ALA A 128 25.70 -5.64 17.85
C ALA A 128 25.60 -6.92 16.99
N THR A 129 24.40 -7.47 16.73
CA THR A 129 24.23 -8.80 16.08
C THR A 129 23.51 -8.80 14.73
N CYS A 130 23.08 -7.66 14.20
CA CYS A 130 22.49 -7.57 12.87
C CYS A 130 23.52 -7.15 11.83
N GLU A 131 24.47 -8.03 11.50
CA GLU A 131 25.48 -7.75 10.46
C GLU A 131 24.91 -7.81 9.02
N HIS A 132 23.70 -8.32 8.79
CA HIS A 132 23.15 -8.47 7.44
C HIS A 132 21.70 -7.93 7.32
N PRO A 133 21.47 -6.81 6.60
CA PRO A 133 20.16 -6.16 6.47
C PRO A 133 19.12 -7.00 5.70
N ALA A 134 19.53 -8.06 5.01
CA ALA A 134 18.63 -8.94 4.26
C ALA A 134 17.79 -9.87 5.16
N LEU A 135 18.15 -10.05 6.44
CA LEU A 135 17.41 -10.90 7.38
C LEU A 135 16.13 -10.25 7.94
N CYS A 136 15.95 -8.93 7.76
CA CYS A 136 14.85 -8.20 8.40
C CYS A 136 13.62 -7.99 7.50
N THR A 137 13.66 -8.44 6.25
CA THR A 137 12.61 -8.19 5.26
C THR A 137 12.23 -9.48 4.55
N VAL A 138 11.39 -10.30 5.18
CA VAL A 138 10.55 -11.23 4.42
C VAL A 138 9.33 -10.43 3.95
N PRO A 139 9.05 -10.35 2.63
CA PRO A 139 7.91 -9.60 2.13
C PRO A 139 6.61 -10.28 2.57
N CYS A 140 5.64 -9.48 3.05
CA CYS A 140 4.27 -9.95 3.24
C CYS A 140 3.70 -10.28 1.85
N SER A 141 3.50 -11.56 1.56
CA SER A 141 2.72 -11.98 0.40
C SER A 141 1.24 -11.79 0.73
N HIS A 142 0.63 -10.79 0.12
CA HIS A 142 -0.83 -10.65 0.04
C HIS A 142 -1.43 -11.75 -0.84
#